data_AF-A0A259CSS3-F1
#
_entry.id   AF-A0A259CSS3-F1
#
_cell.length_a   1.000
_cell.length_b   1.000
_cell.length_c   1.000
_cell.angle_alpha   90.00
_cell.angle_beta   90.00
_cell.angle_gamma   90.00
#
_symmetry.space_group_name_H-M   'P 1'
#
loop_
_entity.id
_entity.type
_entity.pdbx_description
1 polymer ?
#
loop_
_entity_poly.entity_id
_entity_poly.type
_entity_poly.pdbx_seq_one_letter_code
_entity_poly.pdbx_strand_id
1 'polypeptide(L)'
;MYMGMHSFRLGLILGTFLLLTGCLGGTVAQQIARSIATSIADKAVENALDVEEKKAQVRQPSINAMLYNPTPDPYRNAMLNMEFAPLKAITEPLPEYPTELEETPIVVLKTNPLVQVELFNLLIGDEKIAVLEKARLQGSLNLPDRTEWSEWQVATGKIQSEHIASEMIMFLLPPEFGKLPSGTVATVELATAGDLSIARYKSH
;
A
#
# COMPACT_ATOMS: atom_id res chain seq x y z
N MET A 1 29.72 -54.34 52.59
CA MET A 1 28.55 -53.45 52.75
C MET A 1 28.67 -52.19 51.88
N TYR A 2 29.14 -52.30 50.63
CA TYR A 2 29.41 -51.14 49.73
C TYR A 2 28.73 -51.25 48.35
N MET A 3 27.98 -52.32 48.06
CA MET A 3 27.30 -52.48 46.76
C MET A 3 25.87 -51.92 46.71
N GLY A 4 25.21 -51.68 47.85
CA GLY A 4 23.83 -51.19 47.89
C GLY A 4 23.66 -49.69 47.55
N MET A 5 24.71 -48.89 47.69
CA MET A 5 24.64 -47.43 47.52
C MET A 5 24.71 -46.96 46.06
N HIS A 6 25.23 -47.78 45.14
CA HIS A 6 25.27 -47.45 43.72
C HIS A 6 23.94 -47.75 43.01
N SER A 7 23.26 -48.84 43.38
CA SER A 7 21.97 -49.22 42.82
C SER A 7 20.87 -48.19 43.15
N PHE A 8 20.92 -47.60 44.34
CA PHE A 8 19.97 -46.58 44.77
C PHE A 8 20.17 -45.24 44.03
N ARG A 9 21.42 -44.88 43.74
CA ARG A 9 21.74 -43.67 42.97
C ARG A 9 21.38 -43.80 41.49
N LEU A 10 21.52 -44.99 40.91
CA LEU A 10 21.19 -45.23 39.50
C LEU A 10 19.67 -45.25 39.25
N GLY A 11 18.89 -45.80 40.20
CA GLY A 11 17.42 -45.72 40.14
C GLY A 11 16.89 -44.30 40.26
N LEU A 12 17.51 -43.46 41.09
CA LEU A 12 17.10 -42.06 41.28
C LEU A 12 17.40 -41.19 40.05
N ILE A 13 18.45 -41.50 39.29
CA ILE A 13 18.79 -40.80 38.04
C ILE A 13 17.87 -41.23 36.88
N LEU A 14 17.44 -42.50 36.84
CA LEU A 14 16.52 -42.97 35.79
C LEU A 14 15.10 -42.41 35.99
N GLY A 15 14.66 -42.23 37.24
CA GLY A 15 13.36 -41.63 37.56
C GLY A 15 13.27 -40.14 37.23
N THR A 16 14.35 -39.38 37.40
CA THR A 16 14.36 -37.96 37.02
C THR A 16 14.39 -37.76 35.51
N PHE A 17 15.06 -38.64 34.75
CA PHE A 17 15.04 -38.58 33.28
C PHE A 17 13.64 -38.79 32.69
N LEU A 18 12.84 -39.71 33.24
CA LEU A 18 11.46 -39.97 32.79
C LEU A 18 10.51 -38.79 33.08
N LEU A 19 10.74 -38.05 34.16
CA LEU A 19 9.95 -36.85 34.50
C LEU A 19 10.31 -35.64 33.60
N LEU A 20 11.56 -35.56 33.12
CA LEU A 20 12.03 -34.48 32.24
C LEU A 20 11.67 -34.68 30.76
N THR A 21 11.37 -35.90 30.31
CA THR A 21 10.91 -36.17 28.94
C THR A 21 9.39 -36.04 28.74
N GLY A 22 8.62 -35.79 29.81
CA GLY A 22 7.15 -35.71 29.77
C GLY A 22 6.57 -34.37 29.32
N CYS A 23 7.34 -33.28 29.29
CA CYS A 23 6.80 -31.93 29.06
C CYS A 23 6.79 -31.46 27.60
N LEU A 24 7.41 -32.19 26.68
CA LEU A 24 7.49 -31.81 25.25
C LEU A 24 6.53 -32.58 24.33
N GLY A 25 5.93 -33.68 24.78
CA GLY A 25 5.02 -34.50 23.97
C GLY A 25 3.54 -34.05 23.98
N GLY A 26 3.11 -33.28 24.99
CA GLY A 26 1.70 -32.88 25.14
C GLY A 26 1.22 -31.85 24.12
N THR A 27 2.11 -30.97 23.66
CA THR A 27 1.75 -29.86 22.75
C THR A 27 1.52 -30.34 21.31
N VAL A 28 2.26 -31.33 20.84
CA VAL A 28 2.13 -31.89 19.48
C VAL A 28 0.85 -32.71 19.34
N ALA A 29 0.49 -33.53 20.34
CA ALA A 29 -0.75 -34.30 20.33
C ALA A 29 -1.99 -33.40 20.36
N GLN A 30 -1.94 -32.31 21.14
CA GLN A 30 -3.03 -31.33 21.20
C GLN A 30 -3.22 -30.57 19.88
N GLN A 31 -2.16 -30.37 19.10
CA GLN A 31 -2.24 -29.75 17.78
C GLN A 31 -2.85 -30.70 16.73
N ILE A 32 -2.51 -32.00 16.75
CA ILE A 32 -3.07 -33.00 15.84
C ILE A 32 -4.58 -33.20 16.12
N ALA A 33 -4.99 -33.27 17.38
CA ALA A 33 -6.39 -33.44 17.75
C ALA A 33 -7.27 -32.25 17.31
N ARG A 34 -6.74 -31.02 17.40
CA ARG A 34 -7.45 -29.82 16.91
C ARG A 34 -7.66 -29.83 15.40
N SER A 35 -6.68 -30.30 14.62
CA SER A 35 -6.78 -30.38 13.16
C SER A 35 -7.79 -31.43 12.67
N ILE A 36 -7.89 -32.57 13.37
CA ILE A 36 -8.88 -33.59 13.04
C ILE A 36 -10.30 -33.09 13.37
N ALA A 37 -10.49 -32.42 14.50
CA ALA A 37 -11.79 -31.88 14.90
C ALA A 37 -12.34 -30.85 13.91
N THR A 38 -11.51 -29.94 13.38
CA THR A 38 -11.95 -28.98 12.37
C THR A 38 -12.30 -29.65 11.05
N SER A 39 -11.53 -30.66 10.62
CA SER A 39 -11.79 -31.37 9.35
C SER A 39 -13.11 -32.15 9.34
N ILE A 40 -13.58 -32.62 10.51
CA ILE A 40 -14.85 -33.32 10.65
C ILE A 40 -16.01 -32.33 10.69
N ALA A 41 -15.82 -31.16 11.32
CA ALA A 41 -16.81 -30.10 11.34
C ALA A 41 -17.09 -29.57 9.93
N ASP A 42 -16.06 -29.31 9.13
CA ASP A 42 -16.21 -28.78 7.77
C ASP A 42 -16.97 -29.76 6.85
N LYS A 43 -16.70 -31.07 6.94
CA LYS A 43 -17.41 -32.10 6.17
C LYS A 43 -18.89 -32.24 6.53
N ALA A 44 -19.26 -31.98 7.78
CA ALA A 44 -20.66 -32.05 8.20
C ALA A 44 -21.47 -30.87 7.65
N VAL A 45 -20.85 -29.70 7.55
CA VAL A 45 -21.47 -28.49 6.98
C VAL A 45 -21.66 -28.63 5.46
N GLU A 46 -20.65 -29.15 4.75
CA GLU A 46 -20.73 -29.39 3.30
C GLU A 46 -21.89 -30.34 2.94
N ASN A 47 -22.03 -31.46 3.66
CA ASN A 47 -23.14 -32.39 3.45
C ASN A 47 -24.53 -31.78 3.73
N ALA A 48 -24.64 -30.83 4.66
CA ALA A 48 -25.91 -30.19 4.96
C ALA A 48 -26.35 -29.24 3.83
N LEU A 49 -25.40 -28.52 3.22
CA LEU A 49 -25.65 -27.61 2.11
C LEU A 49 -26.07 -28.36 0.84
N ASP A 50 -25.37 -29.44 0.48
CA ASP A 50 -25.66 -30.25 -0.72
C ASP A 50 -27.08 -30.85 -0.71
N VAL A 51 -27.61 -31.18 0.46
CA VAL A 51 -28.97 -31.73 0.61
C VAL A 51 -30.04 -30.66 0.42
N GLU A 52 -29.75 -29.41 0.79
CA GLU A 52 -30.66 -28.28 0.61
C GLU A 52 -30.71 -27.83 -0.86
N GLU A 53 -29.57 -27.79 -1.54
CA GLU A 53 -29.50 -27.43 -2.97
C GLU A 53 -30.26 -28.42 -3.86
N LYS A 54 -30.12 -29.73 -3.61
CA LYS A 54 -30.88 -30.76 -4.36
C LYS A 54 -32.40 -30.66 -4.14
N LYS A 55 -32.84 -30.24 -2.96
CA LYS A 55 -34.28 -30.03 -2.69
C LYS A 55 -34.82 -28.77 -3.38
N ALA A 56 -33.99 -27.75 -3.58
CA ALA A 56 -34.37 -26.53 -4.28
C ALA A 56 -34.59 -26.77 -5.79
N GLN A 57 -33.74 -27.58 -6.44
CA GLN A 57 -33.83 -27.87 -7.88
C GLN A 57 -35.09 -28.67 -8.27
N VAL A 58 -35.61 -29.54 -7.40
CA VAL A 58 -36.83 -30.34 -7.67
C VAL A 58 -38.12 -29.50 -7.68
N ARG A 59 -38.11 -28.29 -7.08
CA ARG A 59 -39.30 -27.44 -6.94
C ARG A 59 -39.53 -26.47 -8.10
N GLN A 60 -38.66 -26.41 -9.11
CA GLN A 60 -38.84 -25.53 -10.27
C GLN A 60 -39.29 -26.33 -11.51
N PRO A 61 -40.48 -26.09 -12.07
CA PRO A 61 -40.89 -26.72 -13.33
C PRO A 61 -40.09 -26.14 -14.51
N SER A 62 -39.62 -27.00 -15.41
CA SER A 62 -38.83 -26.60 -16.57
C SER A 62 -39.63 -25.72 -17.53
N ILE A 63 -39.08 -24.56 -17.89
CA ILE A 63 -39.64 -23.50 -18.73
C ILE A 63 -40.25 -24.01 -20.06
N ASN A 64 -39.76 -25.14 -20.58
CA ASN A 64 -40.15 -25.69 -21.88
C ASN A 64 -41.58 -26.27 -21.92
N ALA A 65 -42.22 -26.53 -20.79
CA ALA A 65 -43.57 -27.13 -20.75
C ALA A 65 -44.71 -26.12 -21.00
N MET A 66 -44.46 -24.81 -20.93
CA MET A 66 -45.50 -23.77 -21.02
C MET A 66 -45.60 -23.08 -22.40
N LEU A 67 -44.78 -23.47 -23.39
CA LEU A 67 -44.59 -22.66 -24.61
C LEU A 67 -45.26 -23.19 -25.90
N TYR A 68 -45.96 -24.33 -25.88
CA TYR A 68 -46.54 -24.89 -27.10
C TYR A 68 -48.04 -24.58 -27.21
N ASN A 69 -48.39 -23.48 -27.90
CA ASN A 69 -49.76 -23.20 -28.33
C ASN A 69 -49.83 -23.19 -29.87
N PRO A 70 -50.54 -24.14 -30.52
CA PRO A 70 -50.48 -24.34 -31.97
C PRO A 70 -51.34 -23.37 -32.80
N THR A 71 -52.12 -22.47 -32.19
CA THR A 71 -52.93 -21.50 -32.95
C THR A 71 -52.12 -20.23 -33.27
N PRO A 72 -51.99 -19.84 -34.55
CA PRO A 72 -51.29 -18.61 -34.93
C PRO A 72 -52.00 -17.38 -34.36
N ASP A 73 -51.25 -16.57 -33.61
CA ASP A 73 -51.73 -15.32 -33.02
C ASP A 73 -52.22 -14.35 -34.11
N PRO A 74 -53.48 -13.85 -34.03
CA PRO A 74 -54.03 -12.87 -34.97
C PRO A 74 -53.13 -11.64 -35.19
N TYR A 75 -52.42 -11.18 -34.16
CA TYR A 75 -51.53 -10.03 -34.25
C TYR A 75 -50.29 -10.31 -35.11
N ARG A 76 -49.79 -11.55 -35.08
CA ARG A 76 -48.65 -11.98 -35.89
C ARG A 76 -48.98 -11.99 -37.39
N ASN A 77 -50.21 -12.37 -37.74
CA ASN A 77 -50.68 -12.31 -39.13
C ASN A 77 -50.89 -10.86 -39.61
N ALA A 78 -51.39 -9.98 -38.74
CA ALA A 78 -51.53 -8.56 -39.07
C ALA A 78 -50.15 -7.92 -39.34
N MET A 79 -49.14 -8.24 -38.52
CA MET A 79 -47.77 -7.75 -38.70
C MET A 79 -47.16 -8.19 -40.04
N LEU A 80 -47.36 -9.44 -40.46
CA LEU A 80 -46.83 -9.95 -41.73
C LEU A 80 -47.42 -9.25 -42.96
N ASN A 81 -48.64 -8.73 -42.83
CA ASN A 81 -49.39 -8.14 -43.95
C ASN A 81 -49.41 -6.60 -43.91
N MET A 82 -48.72 -5.96 -42.97
CA MET A 82 -48.62 -4.50 -42.95
C MET A 82 -47.60 -4.03 -44.00
N GLU A 83 -48.07 -3.29 -45.00
CA GLU A 83 -47.20 -2.58 -45.95
C GLU A 83 -46.59 -1.35 -45.25
N PHE A 84 -45.27 -1.23 -45.30
CA PHE A 84 -44.56 -0.12 -44.68
C PHE A 84 -44.74 1.16 -45.49
N ALA A 85 -45.29 2.21 -44.88
CA ALA A 85 -45.31 3.53 -45.48
C ALA A 85 -43.86 4.04 -45.69
N PRO A 86 -43.54 4.67 -46.84
CA PRO A 86 -42.19 5.12 -47.13
C PRO A 86 -41.76 6.21 -46.15
N LEU A 87 -40.75 5.89 -45.34
CA LEU A 87 -40.14 6.81 -44.38
C LEU A 87 -39.40 7.91 -45.12
N LYS A 88 -39.82 9.17 -44.95
CA LYS A 88 -39.00 10.32 -45.33
C LYS A 88 -37.97 10.51 -44.22
N ALA A 89 -36.69 10.50 -44.57
CA ALA A 89 -35.61 10.73 -43.62
C ALA A 89 -35.76 12.14 -43.02
N ILE A 90 -36.18 12.21 -41.76
CA ILE A 90 -36.12 13.43 -40.98
C ILE A 90 -34.73 13.47 -40.38
N THR A 91 -33.89 14.40 -40.84
CA THR A 91 -32.60 14.68 -40.22
C THR A 91 -32.84 15.45 -38.94
N GLU A 92 -32.81 14.73 -37.80
CA GLU A 92 -32.80 15.36 -36.48
C GLU A 92 -31.50 16.18 -36.33
N PRO A 93 -31.56 17.43 -35.86
CA PRO A 93 -30.35 18.17 -35.55
C PRO A 93 -29.62 17.47 -34.42
N LEU A 94 -28.31 17.28 -34.59
CA LEU A 94 -27.45 16.69 -33.56
C LEU A 94 -27.60 17.50 -32.26
N PRO A 95 -27.69 16.85 -31.09
CA PRO A 95 -27.67 17.55 -29.82
C PRO A 95 -26.39 18.39 -29.74
N GLU A 96 -26.53 19.66 -29.33
CA GLU A 96 -25.36 20.46 -28.97
C GLU A 96 -24.61 19.71 -27.87
N TYR A 97 -23.38 19.30 -28.18
CA TYR A 97 -22.51 18.69 -27.20
C TYR A 97 -22.36 19.69 -26.05
N PRO A 98 -22.58 19.28 -24.79
CA PRO A 98 -22.17 20.11 -23.68
C PRO A 98 -20.69 20.38 -23.87
N THR A 99 -20.30 21.66 -23.92
CA THR A 99 -18.90 22.07 -23.81
C THR A 99 -18.29 21.25 -22.68
N GLU A 100 -17.29 20.43 -22.99
CA GLU A 100 -16.59 19.63 -22.00
C GLU A 100 -16.25 20.56 -20.84
N LEU A 101 -16.76 20.22 -19.65
CA LEU A 101 -16.35 20.88 -18.42
C LEU A 101 -14.82 20.86 -18.42
N GLU A 102 -14.24 22.07 -18.33
CA GLU A 102 -12.81 22.30 -18.33
C GLU A 102 -12.08 21.15 -17.65
N GLU A 103 -11.19 20.51 -18.41
CA GLU A 103 -10.27 19.49 -17.92
C GLU A 103 -9.78 19.92 -16.54
N THR A 104 -10.10 19.12 -15.50
CA THR A 104 -9.51 19.34 -14.18
C THR A 104 -8.01 19.51 -14.41
N PRO A 105 -7.41 20.63 -13.98
CA PRO A 105 -6.05 20.93 -14.36
C PRO A 105 -5.18 19.74 -13.99
N ILE A 106 -4.51 19.18 -15.00
CA ILE A 106 -3.44 18.22 -14.82
C ILE A 106 -2.61 18.77 -13.67
N VAL A 107 -2.58 18.06 -12.54
CA VAL A 107 -1.70 18.40 -11.43
C VAL A 107 -0.30 18.25 -12.01
N VAL A 108 0.24 19.36 -12.51
CA VAL A 108 1.60 19.44 -13.00
C VAL A 108 2.44 18.99 -11.82
N LEU A 109 3.00 17.79 -11.93
CA LEU A 109 3.98 17.28 -10.98
C LEU A 109 5.13 18.30 -11.01
N LYS A 110 5.12 19.23 -10.06
CA LYS A 110 6.16 20.22 -9.89
C LYS A 110 7.35 19.49 -9.28
N THR A 111 8.08 18.78 -10.13
CA THR A 111 9.30 18.11 -9.72
C THR A 111 10.37 19.17 -9.50
N ASN A 112 10.78 19.35 -8.26
CA ASN A 112 11.92 20.20 -7.92
C ASN A 112 13.21 19.62 -8.55
N PRO A 113 14.10 20.44 -9.13
CA PRO A 113 15.31 19.93 -9.76
C PRO A 113 16.30 19.43 -8.71
N LEU A 114 16.90 18.27 -8.98
CA LEU A 114 17.98 17.70 -8.18
C LEU A 114 19.32 18.21 -8.71
N VAL A 115 20.14 18.80 -7.84
CA VAL A 115 21.41 19.43 -8.19
C VAL A 115 22.52 18.93 -7.27
N GLN A 116 23.73 18.76 -7.81
CA GLN A 116 24.90 18.40 -7.01
C GLN A 116 25.46 19.65 -6.34
N VAL A 117 25.66 19.56 -5.03
CA VAL A 117 26.09 20.67 -4.19
C VAL A 117 27.24 20.21 -3.32
N GLU A 118 28.34 20.94 -3.37
CA GLU A 118 29.48 20.73 -2.49
C GLU A 118 29.23 21.44 -1.16
N LEU A 119 29.31 20.70 -0.07
CA LEU A 119 29.11 21.22 1.28
C LEU A 119 30.33 22.01 1.72
N PHE A 120 30.14 23.23 2.20
CA PHE A 120 31.22 24.05 2.76
C PHE A 120 31.15 24.17 4.26
N ASN A 121 29.99 24.51 4.80
CA ASN A 121 29.82 24.75 6.22
C ASN A 121 28.51 24.18 6.75
N LEU A 122 28.49 23.84 8.03
CA LEU A 122 27.31 23.47 8.78
C LEU A 122 26.95 24.62 9.72
N LEU A 123 25.71 25.10 9.66
CA LEU A 123 25.19 26.09 10.58
C LEU A 123 24.85 25.39 11.90
N ILE A 124 25.31 25.97 13.01
CA ILE A 124 25.19 25.41 14.36
C ILE A 124 24.60 26.47 15.29
N GLY A 125 23.86 26.03 16.31
CA GLY A 125 23.36 26.90 17.37
C GLY A 125 22.27 27.86 16.90
N ASP A 126 22.40 29.13 17.29
CA ASP A 126 21.38 30.17 17.09
C ASP A 126 21.16 30.51 15.62
N GLU A 127 22.21 30.46 14.79
CA GLU A 127 22.12 30.70 13.34
C GLU A 127 21.22 29.67 12.66
N LYS A 128 21.36 28.38 13.06
CA LYS A 128 20.52 27.30 12.56
C LYS A 128 19.05 27.55 12.90
N ILE A 129 18.77 27.92 14.14
CA ILE A 129 17.40 28.17 14.62
C ILE A 129 16.81 29.37 13.87
N ALA A 130 17.57 30.44 13.69
CA ALA A 130 17.12 31.63 12.96
C ALA A 130 16.75 31.32 11.50
N VAL A 131 17.52 30.48 10.82
CA VAL A 131 17.20 30.06 9.43
C VAL A 131 15.94 29.21 9.38
N LEU A 132 15.77 28.25 10.29
CA LEU A 132 14.58 27.40 10.36
C LEU A 132 13.32 28.20 10.73
N GLU A 133 13.42 29.14 11.67
CA GLU A 133 12.31 30.02 12.02
C GLU A 133 11.95 30.96 10.87
N LYS A 134 12.94 31.50 10.16
CA LYS A 134 12.71 32.32 8.97
C LYS A 134 12.00 31.52 7.88
N ALA A 135 12.46 30.31 7.58
CA ALA A 135 11.82 29.45 6.59
C ALA A 135 10.39 29.08 7.00
N ARG A 136 10.14 28.84 8.30
CA ARG A 136 8.80 28.59 8.84
C ARG A 136 7.88 29.79 8.65
N LEU A 137 8.37 31.00 8.93
CA LEU A 137 7.61 32.25 8.72
C LEU A 137 7.32 32.51 7.23
N GLN A 138 8.18 32.02 6.34
CA GLN A 138 8.00 32.09 4.89
C GLN A 138 6.99 31.06 4.35
N GLY A 139 6.48 30.16 5.20
CA GLY A 139 5.49 29.16 4.79
C GLY A 139 6.08 27.98 4.03
N SER A 140 7.36 27.69 4.25
CA SER A 140 8.05 26.51 3.72
C SER A 140 7.31 25.22 4.11
N LEU A 141 6.98 24.41 3.10
CA LEU A 141 6.19 23.18 3.26
C LEU A 141 7.05 21.97 3.64
N ASN A 142 8.36 22.05 3.37
CA ASN A 142 9.28 20.91 3.51
C ASN A 142 10.12 20.95 4.82
N LEU A 143 9.72 21.76 5.81
CA LEU A 143 10.41 21.83 7.09
C LEU A 143 10.03 20.69 8.03
N PRO A 144 11.00 20.14 8.78
CA PRO A 144 10.70 19.22 9.87
C PRO A 144 10.01 19.95 11.04
N ASP A 145 9.33 19.16 11.88
CA ASP A 145 8.68 19.67 13.09
C ASP A 145 9.70 20.26 14.06
N ARG A 146 9.26 21.23 14.89
CA ARG A 146 10.14 21.96 15.81
C ARG A 146 10.88 21.04 16.79
N THR A 147 10.31 19.90 17.13
CA THR A 147 10.91 18.88 17.99
C THR A 147 12.12 18.20 17.32
N GLU A 148 12.08 18.05 16.00
CA GLU A 148 13.11 17.36 15.21
C GLU A 148 14.26 18.28 14.80
N TRP A 149 14.14 19.59 14.98
CA TRP A 149 15.18 20.55 14.60
C TRP A 149 16.54 20.30 15.25
N SER A 150 16.58 19.56 16.36
CA SER A 150 17.83 19.17 17.01
C SER A 150 18.62 18.14 16.19
N GLU A 151 17.94 17.23 15.52
CA GLU A 151 18.52 16.14 14.73
C GLU A 151 18.89 16.57 13.31
N TRP A 152 18.11 17.51 12.77
CA TRP A 152 18.37 18.10 11.46
C TRP A 152 19.51 19.11 11.49
N GLN A 153 20.32 19.07 10.44
CA GLN A 153 21.43 19.99 10.23
C GLN A 153 21.10 20.91 9.06
N VAL A 154 21.61 22.14 9.10
CA VAL A 154 21.50 23.09 7.98
C VAL A 154 22.92 23.31 7.47
N ALA A 155 23.12 23.09 6.18
CA ALA A 155 24.40 23.34 5.53
C ALA A 155 24.31 24.50 4.54
N THR A 156 25.47 25.09 4.29
CA THR A 156 25.70 25.93 3.13
C THR A 156 26.62 25.21 2.16
N GLY A 157 26.35 25.35 0.87
CA GLY A 157 27.15 24.73 -0.16
C GLY A 157 27.04 25.45 -1.49
N LYS A 158 27.89 25.04 -2.42
CA LYS A 158 27.97 25.62 -3.76
C LYS A 158 27.47 24.61 -4.78
N ILE A 159 26.61 25.08 -5.68
CA ILE A 159 26.15 24.26 -6.79
C ILE A 159 27.33 23.92 -7.72
N GLN A 160 27.60 22.61 -7.86
CA GLN A 160 28.47 22.05 -8.89
C GLN A 160 27.61 21.71 -10.12
N SER A 161 27.23 22.74 -10.87
CA SER A 161 26.58 22.56 -12.17
C SER A 161 27.26 23.46 -13.19
N GLU A 162 27.56 22.90 -14.36
CA GLU A 162 28.16 23.65 -15.47
C GLU A 162 27.21 24.71 -16.05
N HIS A 163 25.90 24.57 -15.82
CA HIS A 163 24.86 25.40 -16.43
C HIS A 163 24.24 26.44 -15.48
N ILE A 164 24.44 26.28 -14.18
CA ILE A 164 23.89 27.19 -13.17
C ILE A 164 25.06 27.95 -12.58
N ALA A 165 24.97 29.29 -12.55
CA ALA A 165 25.97 30.12 -11.90
C ALA A 165 26.26 29.56 -10.51
N SER A 166 27.54 29.55 -10.14
CA SER A 166 28.02 28.88 -8.93
C SER A 166 27.58 29.65 -7.68
N GLU A 167 26.30 29.52 -7.38
CA GLU A 167 25.57 30.21 -6.32
C GLU A 167 25.70 29.41 -5.01
N MET A 168 25.83 30.15 -3.91
CA MET A 168 25.83 29.57 -2.58
C MET A 168 24.38 29.37 -2.14
N ILE A 169 24.03 28.13 -1.81
CA ILE A 169 22.70 27.77 -1.34
C ILE A 169 22.74 27.26 0.09
N MET A 170 21.66 27.49 0.82
CA MET A 170 21.38 26.86 2.11
C MET A 170 20.46 25.66 1.88
N PHE A 171 20.75 24.55 2.54
CA PHE A 171 19.94 23.35 2.43
C PHE A 171 19.92 22.55 3.75
N LEU A 172 18.85 21.81 3.97
CA LEU A 172 18.64 20.89 5.06
C LEU A 172 19.30 19.54 4.79
N LEU A 173 19.95 19.00 5.81
CA LEU A 173 20.45 17.65 5.83
C LEU A 173 19.58 16.81 6.76
N PRO A 174 18.96 15.72 6.26
CA PRO A 174 18.27 14.79 7.11
C PRO A 174 19.26 14.04 8.02
N PRO A 175 18.78 13.56 9.19
CA PRO A 175 19.63 12.86 10.17
C PRO A 175 20.29 11.60 9.60
N GLU A 176 19.71 11.00 8.54
CA GLU A 176 20.24 9.84 7.82
C GLU A 176 21.65 10.07 7.24
N PHE A 177 21.99 11.32 6.92
CA PHE A 177 23.29 11.67 6.35
C PHE A 177 24.40 11.72 7.42
N GLY A 178 24.03 11.81 8.70
CA GLY A 178 24.96 11.95 9.81
C GLY A 178 25.75 13.25 9.74
N LYS A 179 27.03 13.21 10.11
CA LYS A 179 27.94 14.36 10.03
C LYS A 179 28.71 14.29 8.71
N LEU A 180 28.40 15.19 7.78
CA LEU A 180 29.15 15.30 6.53
C LEU A 180 30.35 16.24 6.72
N PRO A 181 31.56 15.83 6.29
CA PRO A 181 32.69 16.74 6.27
C PRO A 181 32.54 17.79 5.16
N SER A 182 33.21 18.93 5.34
CA SER A 182 33.36 19.95 4.30
C SER A 182 34.05 19.35 3.06
N GLY A 183 33.61 19.75 1.88
CA GLY A 183 34.03 19.20 0.58
C GLY A 183 33.24 17.98 0.11
N THR A 184 32.30 17.46 0.91
CA THR A 184 31.44 16.35 0.47
C THR A 184 30.41 16.86 -0.53
N VAL A 185 30.19 16.11 -1.61
CA VAL A 185 29.14 16.40 -2.58
C VAL A 185 27.85 15.67 -2.20
N ALA A 186 26.74 16.39 -2.21
CA ALA A 186 25.41 15.86 -1.94
C ALA A 186 24.46 16.28 -3.06
N THR A 187 23.50 15.40 -3.39
CA THR A 187 22.42 15.74 -4.31
C THR A 187 21.29 16.38 -3.53
N VAL A 188 21.04 17.65 -3.82
CA VAL A 188 20.08 18.50 -3.15
C VAL A 188 18.92 18.79 -4.08
N GLU A 189 17.70 18.60 -3.58
CA GLU A 189 16.47 19.03 -4.20
C GLU A 189 16.32 20.54 -3.98
N LEU A 190 16.37 21.34 -5.06
CA LEU A 190 16.23 22.78 -4.97
C LEU A 190 14.78 23.14 -4.72
N ALA A 191 14.54 23.85 -3.62
CA ALA A 191 13.21 24.30 -3.28
C ALA A 191 12.79 25.52 -4.14
N THR A 192 11.48 25.70 -4.32
CA THR A 192 10.97 26.90 -4.99
C THR A 192 11.04 28.10 -4.02
N ALA A 193 11.03 29.33 -4.54
CA ALA A 193 11.11 30.58 -3.78
C ALA A 193 10.28 30.55 -2.47
N GLY A 194 10.97 30.74 -1.34
CA GLY A 194 10.40 30.77 0.01
C GLY A 194 10.55 29.46 0.80
N ASP A 195 11.02 28.40 0.17
CA ASP A 195 11.21 27.08 0.77
C ASP A 195 12.71 26.73 0.88
N LEU A 196 13.05 25.81 1.80
CA LEU A 196 14.44 25.42 2.07
C LEU A 196 14.77 24.12 1.32
N SER A 197 15.88 24.14 0.56
CA SER A 197 16.33 22.99 -0.23
C SER A 197 16.70 21.81 0.68
N ILE A 198 16.55 20.56 0.21
CA ILE A 198 16.79 19.35 1.02
C ILE A 198 17.77 18.40 0.33
N ALA A 199 18.76 17.91 1.07
CA ALA A 199 19.63 16.83 0.61
C ALA A 199 18.86 15.50 0.56
N ARG A 200 18.80 14.87 -0.62
CA ARG A 200 18.11 13.59 -0.84
C ARG A 200 19.08 12.42 -0.99
N TYR A 201 20.20 12.64 -1.66
CA TYR A 201 21.22 11.59 -1.86
C TYR A 201 22.61 12.07 -1.45
N LYS A 202 23.37 11.15 -0.86
CA LYS A 202 24.81 11.33 -0.62
C LYS A 202 25.54 10.90 -1.89
N SER A 203 26.40 11.75 -2.44
CA SER A 203 27.31 11.28 -3.49
C SER A 203 28.49 10.58 -2.83
N HIS A 204 28.89 9.45 -3.40
CA HIS A 204 30.05 8.67 -2.97
C HIS A 204 31.31 9.09 -3.70
#